data_AF-A0A1V9FDB4-F1
#
_entry.id   AF-A0A1V9FDB4-F1
#
_cell.length_a   1.000
_cell.length_b   1.000
_cell.length_c   1.000
_cell.angle_alpha   90.00
_cell.angle_beta   90.00
_cell.angle_gamma   90.00
#
_symmetry.space_group_name_H-M   'P 1'
#
loop_
_entity.id
_entity.type
_entity.pdbx_description
1 polymer ?
#
loop_
_entity_poly.entity_id
_entity_poly.type
_entity_poly.pdbx_seq_one_letter_code
_entity_poly.pdbx_strand_id
1 'polypeptide(L)'
;MRTTIKNLKSQADGAAFAQAINPKKEPLTVEKLRTFPGCEHYSDEEAEQVVQTIHQYALILFECVAKAKVVPLQHTNNISYLNPIKKKAS
;
A
#
# COMPACT_ATOMS: atom_id res chain seq x y z
N MET A 1 8.33 9.27 15.68
CA MET A 1 7.63 8.10 16.29
C MET A 1 8.49 6.87 16.00
N ARG A 2 9.20 6.31 16.98
CA ARG A 2 10.01 5.10 16.78
C ARG A 2 9.12 3.86 16.90
N THR A 3 8.32 3.60 15.88
CA THR A 3 7.64 2.31 15.77
C THR A 3 8.67 1.34 15.21
N THR A 4 9.29 0.54 16.08
CA THR A 4 10.19 -0.53 15.63
C THR A 4 9.39 -1.46 14.74
N ILE A 5 9.70 -1.49 13.44
CA ILE A 5 9.05 -2.40 12.49
C ILE A 5 9.44 -3.81 12.91
N LYS A 6 8.61 -4.47 13.72
CA LYS A 6 8.71 -5.91 13.92
C LYS A 6 8.36 -6.56 12.59
N ASN A 7 9.08 -7.62 12.22
CA ASN A 7 8.85 -8.38 10.98
C ASN A 7 7.35 -8.50 10.67
N LEU A 8 6.90 -7.89 9.58
CA LEU A 8 5.51 -7.94 9.12
C LEU A 8 5.28 -9.32 8.48
N LYS A 9 4.97 -10.33 9.30
CA LYS A 9 4.91 -11.74 8.85
C LYS A 9 3.53 -12.15 8.34
N SER A 10 2.50 -11.39 8.66
CA SER A 10 1.12 -11.69 8.29
C SER A 10 0.35 -10.44 7.84
N GLN A 11 -0.79 -10.67 7.16
CA GLN A 11 -1.72 -9.59 6.81
C GLN A 11 -2.25 -8.85 8.05
N ALA A 12 -2.48 -9.57 9.15
CA ALA A 12 -2.92 -8.98 10.41
C ALA A 12 -1.85 -8.04 10.99
N ASP A 13 -0.57 -8.43 10.92
CA ASP A 13 0.55 -7.57 11.36
C ASP A 13 0.61 -6.29 10.52
N GLY A 14 0.45 -6.41 9.19
CA GLY A 14 0.40 -5.26 8.28
C GLY A 14 -0.76 -4.31 8.59
N ALA A 15 -1.96 -4.85 8.82
CA ALA A 15 -3.14 -4.06 9.17
C ALA A 15 -2.98 -3.34 10.52
N ALA A 16 -2.45 -4.03 11.54
CA ALA A 16 -2.17 -3.45 12.85
C ALA A 16 -1.12 -2.33 12.76
N PHE A 17 -0.06 -2.54 11.98
CA PHE A 17 0.96 -1.52 11.74
C PHE A 17 0.36 -0.30 11.05
N ALA A 18 -0.41 -0.48 9.97
CA ALA A 18 -1.07 0.61 9.26
C ALA A 18 -1.99 1.43 10.18
N GLN A 19 -2.79 0.76 11.02
CA GLN A 19 -3.65 1.42 12.00
C GLN A 19 -2.85 2.19 13.06
N ALA A 20 -1.71 1.67 13.50
CA ALA A 20 -0.87 2.34 14.48
C ALA A 20 -0.19 3.60 13.92
N ILE A 21 0.24 3.59 12.66
CA ILE A 21 0.98 4.71 12.06
C ILE A 21 0.08 5.81 11.48
N ASN A 22 -1.12 5.45 11.01
CA ASN A 22 -2.05 6.36 10.36
C ASN A 22 -3.51 5.97 10.64
N PRO A 23 -3.97 6.09 11.90
CA PRO A 23 -5.31 5.64 12.32
C PRO A 23 -6.44 6.37 11.61
N LYS A 24 -6.19 7.59 11.14
CA LYS A 24 -7.16 8.45 10.44
C LYS A 24 -7.09 8.32 8.92
N LYS A 25 -6.15 7.54 8.38
CA LYS A 25 -5.91 7.39 6.94
C LYS A 25 -5.69 8.74 6.22
N GLU A 26 -4.99 9.65 6.90
CA GLU A 26 -4.65 10.96 6.33
C GLU A 26 -3.60 10.79 5.21
N PRO A 27 -3.62 11.64 4.17
CA PRO A 27 -2.59 11.63 3.13
C PRO A 27 -1.19 11.82 3.72
N LEU A 28 -0.19 11.20 3.09
CA LEU A 28 1.20 11.46 3.43
C LEU A 28 1.58 12.87 2.99
N THR A 29 2.18 13.66 3.88
CA THR A 29 2.73 14.99 3.58
C THR A 29 4.26 14.94 3.54
N VAL A 30 4.87 15.98 2.99
CA VAL A 30 6.34 16.14 2.96
C VAL A 30 6.92 16.15 4.38
N GLU A 31 6.32 16.91 5.28
CA GLU A 31 6.75 17.00 6.68
C GLU A 31 6.66 15.64 7.35
N LYS A 32 5.56 14.92 7.10
CA LYS A 32 5.36 13.58 7.66
C LYS A 32 6.35 12.57 7.09
N LEU A 33 6.63 12.60 5.79
CA LEU A 33 7.63 11.76 5.12
C LEU A 33 9.00 11.90 5.79
N ARG A 34 9.45 13.14 6.04
CA ARG A 34 10.75 13.39 6.68
C ARG A 34 10.83 12.94 8.14
N THR A 35 9.70 12.61 8.79
CA THR A 35 9.72 12.01 10.13
C THR A 35 10.09 10.51 10.14
N PHE A 36 10.12 9.87 8.96
CA PHE A 36 10.51 8.47 8.83
C PHE A 36 12.03 8.32 8.76
N PRO A 37 12.61 7.33 9.48
CA PRO A 37 14.04 7.08 9.44
C PRO A 37 14.57 6.86 8.02
N GLY A 38 15.61 7.60 7.64
CA GLY A 38 16.22 7.55 6.31
C GLY A 38 15.58 8.47 5.28
N CYS A 39 14.57 9.26 5.66
CA CYS A 39 13.92 10.25 4.77
C CYS A 39 14.18 11.70 5.20
N GLU A 40 14.97 11.92 6.26
CA GLU A 40 15.18 13.26 6.85
C GLU A 40 15.92 14.22 5.92
N HIS A 41 16.64 13.68 4.94
CA HIS A 41 17.58 14.41 4.09
C HIS A 41 16.99 14.93 2.78
N TYR A 42 15.76 14.53 2.43
CA TYR A 42 15.16 14.92 1.15
C TYR A 42 14.95 16.44 1.07
N SER A 43 15.29 17.04 -0.06
CA SER A 43 14.88 18.42 -0.40
C SER A 43 13.36 18.52 -0.54
N ASP A 44 12.82 19.74 -0.61
CA ASP A 44 11.35 19.94 -0.73
C ASP A 44 10.85 19.30 -2.02
N GLU A 45 11.59 19.49 -3.11
CA GLU A 45 11.27 18.93 -4.42
C GLU A 45 11.36 17.40 -4.44
N GLU A 46 12.39 16.82 -3.82
CA GLU A 46 12.55 15.36 -3.72
C GLU A 46 11.42 14.74 -2.89
N ALA A 47 11.11 15.35 -1.73
CA ALA A 47 10.06 14.86 -0.86
C ALA A 47 8.69 14.95 -1.53
N GLU A 48 8.42 16.03 -2.27
CA GLU A 48 7.17 16.21 -3.00
C GLU A 48 7.01 15.17 -4.12
N GLN A 49 8.09 14.87 -4.86
CA GLN A 49 8.10 13.79 -5.85
C GLN A 49 7.83 12.41 -5.22
N VAL A 50 8.43 12.12 -4.06
CA VAL A 50 8.20 10.85 -3.34
C VAL A 50 6.74 10.74 -2.90
N VAL A 51 6.20 11.78 -2.26
CA VAL A 51 4.80 11.84 -1.82
C VAL A 51 3.85 11.64 -3.00
N GLN A 52 4.08 12.35 -4.11
CA GLN A 52 3.27 12.24 -5.33
C GLN A 52 3.33 10.83 -5.92
N THR A 53 4.51 10.22 -5.97
CA THR A 53 4.70 8.85 -6.50
C THR A 53 3.95 7.82 -5.64
N ILE A 54 4.08 7.91 -4.32
CA ILE A 54 3.34 7.04 -3.39
C ILE A 54 1.83 7.20 -3.55
N HIS A 55 1.34 8.44 -3.70
CA HIS A 55 -0.07 8.72 -3.92
C HIS A 55 -0.59 8.08 -5.22
N GLN A 56 0.11 8.29 -6.33
CA GLN A 56 -0.26 7.69 -7.62
C GLN A 56 -0.24 6.16 -7.55
N TYR A 57 0.78 5.57 -6.92
CA TYR A 57 0.86 4.13 -6.75
C TYR A 57 -0.30 3.58 -5.91
N ALA A 58 -0.67 4.26 -4.83
CA ALA A 58 -1.83 3.88 -4.01
C ALA A 58 -3.14 3.91 -4.80
N LEU A 59 -3.33 4.89 -5.69
CA LEU A 59 -4.51 4.94 -6.58
C LEU A 59 -4.53 3.75 -7.55
N ILE A 60 -3.40 3.41 -8.16
CA ILE A 60 -3.28 2.26 -9.07
C ILE A 60 -3.62 0.96 -8.32
N LEU A 61 -3.03 0.77 -7.13
CA LEU A 61 -3.32 -0.40 -6.30
C LEU A 61 -4.80 -0.48 -5.93
N PHE A 62 -5.41 0.65 -5.54
CA PHE A 62 -6.82 0.70 -5.23
C PHE A 62 -7.68 0.32 -6.44
N GLU A 63 -7.37 0.83 -7.62
CA GLU A 63 -8.07 0.49 -8.86
C GLU A 63 -7.95 -1.01 -9.19
N CYS A 64 -6.75 -1.58 -9.05
CA CYS A 64 -6.50 -3.01 -9.27
C CYS A 64 -7.34 -3.87 -8.34
N VAL A 65 -7.42 -3.51 -7.05
CA VAL A 65 -8.16 -4.28 -6.04
C VAL A 65 -9.67 -4.06 -6.17
N ALA A 66 -10.13 -2.84 -6.41
CA ALA A 66 -11.55 -2.51 -6.55
C ALA A 66 -12.19 -3.20 -7.77
N LYS A 67 -11.41 -3.44 -8.83
CA LYS A 67 -11.86 -4.17 -10.03
C LYS A 67 -11.68 -5.68 -9.92
N ALA A 68 -10.98 -6.18 -8.90
CA ALA A 68 -10.78 -7.60 -8.70
C ALA A 68 -12.10 -8.27 -8.31
N LYS A 69 -12.60 -9.20 -9.13
CA LYS A 69 -13.69 -10.08 -8.75
C LYS A 69 -13.12 -11.22 -7.92
N VAL A 70 -13.58 -11.37 -6.67
CA VAL A 70 -13.34 -12.58 -5.89
C VAL A 70 -14.13 -13.69 -6.55
N VAL A 71 -13.44 -14.65 -7.17
CA VAL A 71 -14.07 -15.85 -7.73
C VAL A 71 -13.84 -16.98 -6.72
N PRO A 72 -14.89 -17.52 -6.09
CA PRO A 72 -14.77 -18.72 -5.29
C PRO A 72 -14.42 -19.89 -6.23
N LEU A 73 -13.20 -20.42 -6.12
CA LEU A 73 -12.86 -21.68 -6.77
C LEU A 73 -13.40 -22.81 -5.89
N GLN A 74 -14.26 -23.64 -6.47
CA GLN A 74 -15.06 -24.65 -5.75
C GLN A 74 -14.24 -25.71 -4.99
N HIS A 75 -12.91 -25.74 -5.14
CA HIS A 75 -12.06 -26.82 -4.58
C HIS A 75 -10.70 -26.36 -4.03
N THR A 76 -10.45 -25.05 -3.84
CA THR A 76 -9.15 -24.60 -3.30
C THR A 76 -9.35 -23.91 -1.96
N ASN A 77 -9.11 -24.64 -0.89
CA ASN A 77 -9.16 -24.09 0.47
C ASN A 77 -8.09 -23.02 0.75
N ASN A 78 -7.15 -22.70 -0.17
CA ASN A 78 -5.97 -21.90 0.22
C ASN A 78 -5.19 -21.12 -0.86
N ILE A 79 -5.75 -20.67 -2.00
CA ILE A 79 -5.02 -19.70 -2.84
C ILE A 79 -5.96 -18.69 -3.50
N SER A 80 -5.84 -17.41 -3.12
CA SER A 80 -6.44 -16.27 -3.82
C SER A 80 -5.34 -15.42 -4.45
N TYR A 81 -5.21 -15.42 -5.78
CA TYR A 81 -4.43 -14.41 -6.49
C TYR A 81 -5.15 -13.89 -7.73
N LEU A 82 -4.86 -12.62 -8.02
CA LEU A 82 -5.36 -11.75 -9.07
C LEU A 82 -5.31 -12.42 -10.44
N ASN A 83 -6.46 -12.53 -11.11
CA ASN A 83 -6.52 -13.00 -12.49
C ASN A 83 -6.25 -11.80 -13.42
N PRO A 84 -5.25 -11.84 -14.34
CA PRO A 84 -5.14 -10.84 -15.38
C PRO A 84 -6.35 -10.95 -16.30
N ILE A 85 -6.96 -9.81 -16.60
CA ILE A 85 -8.08 -9.68 -17.53
C ILE A 85 -7.68 -10.34 -18.86
N LYS A 86 -8.27 -11.49 -19.19
CA LYS A 86 -8.15 -12.05 -20.54
C LYS A 86 -8.82 -11.05 -21.49
N LYS A 87 -8.01 -10.33 -22.28
CA LYS A 87 -8.50 -9.61 -23.47
C LYS A 87 -9.26 -10.64 -24.32
N LYS A 88 -10.53 -10.35 -24.63
CA LYS A 88 -11.26 -11.07 -25.68
C LYS A 88 -10.47 -10.87 -26.98
N ALA A 89 -10.05 -11.97 -27.61
CA ALA A 89 -9.57 -11.95 -28.97
C ALA A 89 -10.75 -11.55 -29.88
N SER A 90 -10.55 -10.48 -30.65
CA SER A 90 -11.35 -10.15 -31.83
C SER A 90 -11.08 -11.15 -32.95
#